data_AF-X1KWA9-F1
#
_entry.id   AF-X1KWA9-F1
#
_cell.length_a   1.000
_cell.length_b   1.000
_cell.length_c   1.000
_cell.angle_alpha   90.00
_cell.angle_beta   90.00
_cell.angle_gamma   90.00
#
_symmetry.space_group_name_H-M   'P 1'
#
loop_
_entity.id
_entity.type
_entity.pdbx_description
1 polymer ?
#
loop_
_entity_poly.entity_id
_entity_poly.type
_entity_poly.pdbx_seq_one_letter_code
_entity_poly.pdbx_strand_id
1 'polypeptide(L)'
;LTAVQNAKLSKAGNKTIQLTWDTAYAGDHPIKWYEIWRNDTRIGEVEHKPQVSLEPFRFEDSPDALMNYEYKVVTVDTKNNKAETESLVVV
;
A
#
# COMPACT_ATOMS: atom_id res chain seq x y z
N LEU A 1 -10.03 11.75 4.67
CA LEU A 1 -9.13 10.58 4.54
C LEU A 1 -8.56 10.60 3.13
N THR A 2 -7.26 10.44 2.96
CA THR A 2 -6.62 10.40 1.63
C THR A 2 -6.06 9.02 1.33
N ALA A 3 -5.70 8.77 0.06
CA ALA A 3 -4.79 7.70 -0.28
C ALA A 3 -3.39 7.95 0.32
N VAL A 4 -2.56 6.91 0.33
CA VAL A 4 -1.15 7.01 0.72
C VAL A 4 -0.37 7.90 -0.24
N GLN A 5 0.71 8.50 0.24
CA GLN A 5 1.53 9.42 -0.53
C GLN A 5 2.72 8.68 -1.14
N ASN A 6 3.26 9.17 -2.27
CA ASN A 6 4.48 8.64 -2.89
C ASN A 6 4.50 7.11 -3.10
N ALA A 7 3.34 6.51 -3.35
CA ALA A 7 3.23 5.07 -3.55
C ALA A 7 3.99 4.63 -4.81
N LYS A 8 4.83 3.60 -4.66
CA LYS A 8 5.67 3.04 -5.73
C LYS A 8 5.65 1.53 -5.67
N LEU A 9 5.71 0.92 -6.85
CA LEU A 9 5.83 -0.51 -7.04
C LEU A 9 7.16 -0.78 -7.76
N SER A 10 8.02 -1.61 -7.19
CA SER A 10 9.36 -1.90 -7.74
C SER A 10 9.69 -3.38 -7.65
N LYS A 11 10.60 -3.85 -8.50
CA LYS A 11 11.12 -5.22 -8.43
C LYS A 11 12.28 -5.28 -7.44
N ALA A 12 12.14 -6.07 -6.37
CA ALA A 12 13.17 -6.26 -5.33
C ALA A 12 13.98 -7.55 -5.49
N GLY A 13 13.59 -8.43 -6.42
CA GLY A 13 14.30 -9.69 -6.69
C GLY A 13 13.71 -10.43 -7.90
N ASN A 14 14.17 -11.67 -8.14
CA ASN A 14 13.72 -12.44 -9.31
C ASN A 14 12.21 -12.74 -9.33
N LYS A 15 11.56 -12.82 -8.15
CA LYS A 15 10.10 -13.00 -8.01
C LYS A 15 9.50 -12.13 -6.91
N THR A 16 10.19 -11.09 -6.48
CA THR A 16 9.76 -10.25 -5.36
C THR A 16 9.42 -8.87 -5.86
N ILE A 17 8.21 -8.44 -5.55
CA ILE A 17 7.71 -7.10 -5.79
C ILE A 17 7.64 -6.39 -4.45
N GLN A 18 8.09 -5.14 -4.43
CA GLN A 18 8.09 -4.30 -3.25
C GLN A 18 7.21 -3.08 -3.50
N LEU A 19 6.25 -2.88 -2.59
CA LEU A 19 5.47 -1.66 -2.46
C LEU A 19 6.10 -0.80 -1.38
N THR A 20 6.27 0.48 -1.69
CA THR A 20 6.66 1.50 -0.70
C THR A 20 5.76 2.70 -0.80
N TRP A 21 5.43 3.31 0.34
CA TRP A 21 4.61 4.52 0.39
C TRP A 21 4.88 5.32 1.65
N ASP A 22 4.53 6.60 1.60
CA ASP A 22 4.48 7.49 2.75
C ASP A 22 3.07 7.56 3.32
N THR A 23 2.97 7.98 4.59
CA THR A 23 1.70 8.06 5.32
C THR A 23 0.65 8.87 4.55
N ALA A 24 -0.59 8.35 4.54
CA ALA A 24 -1.77 9.12 4.17
C ALA A 24 -2.08 10.21 5.22
N TYR A 25 -2.94 11.16 4.85
CA TYR A 25 -3.52 12.11 5.77
C TYR A 25 -4.86 11.58 6.30
N ALA A 26 -4.98 11.54 7.63
CA ALA A 26 -6.23 11.21 8.31
C ALA A 26 -7.33 12.23 7.97
N GLY A 27 -8.58 11.77 7.95
CA GLY A 27 -9.74 12.65 7.94
C GLY A 27 -10.23 12.94 9.37
N ASP A 28 -11.53 12.82 9.58
CA ASP A 28 -12.16 12.98 10.90
C ASP A 28 -11.79 11.87 11.90
N HIS A 29 -11.26 10.75 11.39
CA HIS A 29 -10.87 9.60 12.19
C HIS A 29 -9.41 9.20 11.94
N PRO A 30 -8.69 8.74 12.99
CA PRO A 30 -7.32 8.26 12.85
C PRO A 30 -7.22 7.10 11.85
N ILE A 31 -6.11 7.05 11.11
CA ILE A 31 -5.77 5.92 10.25
C ILE A 31 -5.50 4.69 11.14
N LYS A 32 -6.02 3.54 10.73
CA LYS A 32 -5.88 2.27 11.45
C LYS A 32 -4.84 1.37 10.80
N TRP A 33 -4.96 1.12 9.49
CA TRP A 33 -4.03 0.31 8.71
C TRP A 33 -4.12 0.63 7.22
N TYR A 34 -3.23 0.00 6.46
CA TYR A 34 -3.25 -0.04 5.01
C TYR A 34 -3.58 -1.46 4.55
N GLU A 35 -4.51 -1.62 3.61
CA GLU A 35 -4.74 -2.89 2.92
C GLU A 35 -3.95 -2.91 1.63
N ILE A 36 -3.33 -4.06 1.35
CA ILE A 36 -2.60 -4.28 0.10
C ILE A 36 -3.45 -5.17 -0.80
N TRP A 37 -3.77 -4.63 -1.97
CA TRP A 37 -4.60 -5.30 -2.96
C TRP A 37 -3.77 -5.62 -4.20
N ARG A 38 -3.95 -6.84 -4.70
CA ARG A 38 -3.40 -7.32 -5.97
C ARG A 38 -4.57 -7.79 -6.83
N ASN A 39 -4.81 -7.07 -7.93
CA ASN A 39 -6.08 -7.11 -8.66
C ASN A 39 -7.24 -6.88 -7.67
N ASP A 40 -8.26 -7.75 -7.70
CA ASP A 40 -9.41 -7.68 -6.79
C ASP A 40 -9.24 -8.51 -5.51
N THR A 41 -8.02 -8.94 -5.18
CA THR A 41 -7.74 -9.74 -3.98
C THR A 41 -6.90 -8.98 -2.99
N ARG A 42 -7.40 -8.85 -1.77
CA ARG A 42 -6.62 -8.36 -0.62
C ARG A 42 -5.58 -9.42 -0.23
N ILE A 43 -4.31 -9.08 -0.36
CA ILE A 43 -3.18 -10.00 -0.10
C ILE A 43 -2.47 -9.72 1.23
N GLY A 44 -2.76 -8.58 1.87
CA GLY A 44 -2.14 -8.25 3.14
C GLY A 44 -2.67 -6.97 3.78
N GLU A 45 -2.08 -6.65 4.93
CA GLU A 45 -2.30 -5.41 5.65
C GLU A 45 -1.01 -4.95 6.34
N VAL A 46 -0.88 -3.64 6.52
CA VAL A 46 0.22 -3.02 7.28
C VAL A 46 -0.39 -2.05 8.28
N GLU A 47 -0.12 -2.28 9.57
CA GLU A 47 -0.58 -1.41 10.65
C GLU A 47 -0.02 0.02 10.47
N HIS A 48 -0.87 1.03 10.69
CA HIS A 48 -0.43 2.41 10.64
C HIS A 48 0.37 2.77 11.90
N LYS A 49 1.51 3.46 11.69
CA LYS A 49 2.32 4.07 12.75
C LYS A 49 2.72 5.47 12.30
N PRO A 50 2.87 6.46 13.20
CA PRO A 50 3.36 7.77 12.80
C PRO A 50 4.69 7.67 12.05
N GLN A 51 4.76 8.18 10.83
CA GLN A 51 6.00 8.26 10.06
C GLN A 51 6.78 9.49 10.52
N VAL A 52 7.81 9.26 11.33
CA VAL A 52 8.63 10.32 11.96
C VAL A 52 9.97 10.55 11.25
N SER A 53 10.22 9.81 10.17
CA SER A 53 11.44 9.89 9.35
C SER A 53 11.10 9.79 7.86
N LEU A 54 12.11 9.91 7.00
CA LEU A 54 11.98 9.67 5.56
C LEU A 54 11.91 8.19 5.18
N GLU A 55 11.91 7.28 6.17
CA GLU A 55 11.74 5.85 5.91
C GLU A 55 10.27 5.57 5.58
N PRO A 56 9.97 5.06 4.36
CA PRO A 56 8.60 4.78 3.96
C PRO A 56 8.10 3.50 4.61
N PHE A 57 6.79 3.32 4.59
CA PHE A 57 6.19 2.00 4.78
C PHE A 57 6.59 1.07 3.64
N ARG A 58 6.60 -0.23 3.93
CA ARG A 58 7.03 -1.27 3.00
C ARG A 58 6.14 -2.51 3.12
N PHE A 59 5.84 -3.11 1.97
CA PHE A 59 5.25 -4.44 1.87
C PHE A 59 5.92 -5.20 0.72
N GLU A 60 6.20 -6.48 0.94
CA GLU A 60 6.76 -7.37 -0.08
C GLU A 60 5.76 -8.44 -0.46
N ASP A 61 5.64 -8.67 -1.76
CA ASP A 61 4.86 -9.75 -2.33
C ASP A 61 5.78 -10.62 -3.21
N SER A 62 5.51 -11.92 -3.24
CA SER A 62 6.25 -12.88 -4.06
C SER A 62 5.30 -13.77 -4.85
N PRO A 63 4.63 -13.24 -5.89
CA PRO A 63 3.70 -14.02 -6.69
C PRO A 63 4.40 -15.16 -7.43
N ASP A 64 3.70 -16.29 -7.59
CA ASP A 64 4.23 -17.48 -8.27
C ASP A 64 4.62 -17.21 -9.73
N ALA A 65 3.88 -16.32 -10.40
CA ALA A 65 4.13 -15.83 -11.75
C ALA A 65 4.35 -14.32 -11.75
N LEU A 66 5.25 -13.79 -12.58
CA LEU A 66 5.37 -12.35 -12.82
C LEU A 66 4.42 -11.94 -13.96
N MET A 67 3.11 -12.03 -13.73
CA MET A 67 2.10 -11.53 -14.68
C MET A 67 1.71 -10.08 -14.36
N ASN A 68 0.98 -9.44 -15.28
CA ASN A 68 0.50 -8.06 -15.22
C ASN A 68 -0.47 -7.84 -14.05
N TYR A 69 0.03 -7.89 -12.82
CA TYR A 69 -0.75 -7.59 -11.63
C TYR A 69 -0.89 -6.10 -11.45
N GLU A 70 -2.12 -5.71 -11.16
CA GLU A 70 -2.43 -4.38 -10.70
C GLU A 70 -2.31 -4.34 -9.18
N TYR A 71 -1.57 -3.37 -8.63
CA TYR A 71 -1.50 -3.20 -7.18
C TYR A 71 -2.18 -1.91 -6.76
N LYS A 72 -2.82 -1.95 -5.60
CA LYS A 72 -3.34 -0.76 -4.92
C LYS A 72 -3.02 -0.81 -3.44
N VAL A 73 -2.82 0.36 -2.85
CA VAL A 73 -2.74 0.54 -1.40
C VAL A 73 -3.99 1.29 -0.95
N VAL A 74 -4.73 0.69 -0.03
CA VAL A 74 -5.98 1.26 0.49
C VAL A 74 -5.76 1.70 1.93
N THR A 75 -5.93 2.97 2.21
CA THR A 75 -5.91 3.51 3.58
C THR A 75 -7.25 3.24 4.24
N VAL A 76 -7.22 2.71 5.47
CA VAL A 76 -8.43 2.43 6.27
C VAL A 76 -8.35 3.16 7.60
N ASP A 77 -9.40 3.91 7.96
CA ASP A 77 -9.49 4.59 9.25
C ASP A 77 -10.21 3.75 10.32
N THR A 78 -10.27 4.27 11.55
CA THR A 78 -10.92 3.58 12.69
C THR A 78 -12.45 3.44 12.56
N LYS A 79 -13.08 4.09 11.57
CA LYS A 79 -14.49 3.90 11.20
C LYS A 79 -14.68 3.05 9.95
N ASN A 80 -13.61 2.44 9.43
CA ASN A 80 -13.58 1.67 8.19
C ASN A 80 -13.89 2.50 6.93
N ASN A 81 -13.73 3.83 6.96
CA ASN A 81 -13.70 4.60 5.73
C ASN A 81 -12.42 4.25 4.96
N LYS A 82 -12.50 4.31 3.62
CA LYS A 82 -11.42 3.88 2.74
C LYS A 82 -11.04 4.96 1.74
N ALA A 83 -9.76 5.00 1.38
CA ALA A 83 -9.25 5.79 0.26
C ALA A 83 -8.10 5.02 -0.41
N GLU A 84 -8.17 4.86 -1.73
CA GLU A 84 -7.25 4.01 -2.51
C GLU A 84 -6.35 4.82 -3.43
N THR A 85 -5.16 4.28 -3.71
CA THR A 85 -4.32 4.78 -4.80
C THR A 85 -4.95 4.47 -6.14
N GLU A 86 -4.52 5.19 -7.18
CA GLU A 86 -4.61 4.65 -8.53
C GLU A 86 -3.83 3.34 -8.65
N SER A 87 -4.08 2.62 -9.74
CA SER A 87 -3.40 1.40 -10.14
C SER A 87 -1.88 1.62 -10.22
N LEU A 88 -1.13 0.91 -9.39
CA LEU A 88 0.33 0.98 -9.39
C LEU A 88 0.89 -0.01 -10.41
N VAL A 89 1.82 0.48 -11.23
CA VAL A 89 2.60 -0.31 -12.18
C VAL A 89 4.06 -0.32 -11.76
N VAL A 90 4.79 -1.36 -12.17
CA VAL A 90 6.22 -1.47 -11.87
C VAL A 90 6.98 -0.36 -12.59
N VAL A 91 7.76 0.41 -11.82
CA VAL A 91 8.74 1.39 -12.32
C VAL A 91 10.12 0.78 -12.53
#